data_AF-A3GHA6-F1
#
_entry.id   AF-A3GHA6-F1
#
_cell.length_a   1.000
_cell.length_b   1.000
_cell.length_c   1.000
_cell.angle_alpha   90.00
_cell.angle_beta   90.00
_cell.angle_gamma   90.00
#
_symmetry.space_group_name_H-M   'P 1'
#
loop_
_entity.id
_entity.type
_entity.pdbx_description
1 polymer ?
#
loop_
_entity_poly.entity_id
_entity_poly.type
_entity_poly.pdbx_seq_one_letter_code
_entity_poly.pdbx_strand_id
1 'polypeptide(L)'
;MAPVRYTNPNTVYSRVEDEDADHEGYLSVAKEFKVISKAPDYLPTWNKAEKYEPLQFQEHIDAGTKADPALPNLFNKGTEFKTKNITPKLGTEVFGVQLSQLDSAGKDELALFVAKRGLVVFRDQDLASKGPAFQTELGRHFGPLHIHPTSGAPKDHPELHVVYRRPDVKDLFEHRNNLVGFHSDVTYELQPPGTTFLAVVEGPESGGDTLFADTVEAYNRLSPEFQKRLEGLHVLHSAVEQANFSRKNGGVVKRDPVQNIHPLVRTHPVTGEKALFINSGFSRKIVELKEEESDYLLTFLLNHINNSHDLQARAKWEANTVVVWDNRRVVHSAILDWDTSEARLAYRITPQAERPVYDLKDLNTPDENKLYKGPDYQ
;
A
#
# COMPACT_ATOMS: atom_id res chain seq x y z
N MET A 1 25.36 -7.79 -12.29
CA MET A 1 24.44 -6.76 -11.78
C MET A 1 24.14 -7.10 -10.32
N ALA A 2 23.73 -6.13 -9.50
CA ALA A 2 23.31 -6.43 -8.14
C ALA A 2 21.85 -6.92 -8.16
N PRO A 3 21.47 -7.92 -7.32
CA PRO A 3 20.10 -8.38 -7.23
C PRO A 3 19.18 -7.25 -6.75
N VAL A 4 17.89 -7.33 -7.08
CA VAL A 4 16.87 -6.38 -6.59
C VAL A 4 16.86 -6.43 -5.07
N ARG A 5 17.23 -5.32 -4.41
CA ARG A 5 17.31 -5.25 -2.95
C ARG A 5 16.01 -4.73 -2.35
N TYR A 6 15.56 -5.36 -1.27
CA TYR A 6 14.51 -4.86 -0.41
C TYR A 6 14.81 -3.42 0.03
N THR A 7 13.84 -2.51 -0.16
CA THR A 7 13.88 -1.13 0.35
C THR A 7 12.65 -0.89 1.20
N ASN A 8 12.83 -0.52 2.47
CA ASN A 8 11.75 -0.04 3.33
C ASN A 8 12.04 1.40 3.78
N PRO A 9 11.36 2.40 3.20
CA PRO A 9 11.43 3.77 3.70
C PRO A 9 10.44 4.01 4.86
N ASN A 10 9.49 3.10 5.12
CA ASN A 10 8.47 3.27 6.14
C ASN A 10 8.96 2.80 7.50
N THR A 11 8.64 3.62 8.49
CA THR A 11 9.30 3.64 9.79
C THR A 11 9.29 2.30 10.49
N VAL A 12 10.49 1.93 10.85
CA VAL A 12 10.88 0.74 11.56
C VAL A 12 10.71 1.05 13.03
N TYR A 13 10.13 0.10 13.77
CA TYR A 13 10.48 -0.06 15.17
C TYR A 13 11.98 0.18 15.34
N SER A 14 12.38 1.25 16.03
CA SER A 14 13.79 1.52 16.29
C SER A 14 14.00 1.82 17.77
N ARG A 15 14.48 0.76 18.44
CA ARG A 15 15.08 0.73 19.77
C ARG A 15 14.14 0.62 20.98
N VAL A 16 14.60 -0.29 21.84
CA VAL A 16 14.11 -0.76 23.14
C VAL A 16 14.28 0.29 24.26
N GLU A 17 14.86 1.46 23.97
CA GLU A 17 15.29 2.41 25.01
C GLU A 17 14.22 3.44 25.41
N ASP A 18 13.12 3.57 24.64
CA ASP A 18 12.13 4.65 24.82
C ASP A 18 10.68 4.15 24.82
N GLU A 19 10.38 2.96 25.35
CA GLU A 19 9.03 2.37 25.31
C GLU A 19 8.42 2.24 26.70
N ASP A 20 7.24 2.84 26.90
CA ASP A 20 6.38 2.50 28.03
C ASP A 20 5.70 1.16 27.72
N ALA A 21 6.13 0.10 28.39
CA ALA A 21 5.34 -1.13 28.45
C ALA A 21 4.15 -0.89 29.38
N ASP A 22 2.93 -1.04 28.87
CA ASP A 22 1.77 -1.12 29.75
C ASP A 22 1.74 -2.48 30.48
N HIS A 23 0.87 -2.58 31.49
CA HIS A 23 0.69 -3.79 32.30
C HIS A 23 0.16 -4.99 31.50
N GLU A 24 -0.28 -4.78 30.26
CA GLU A 24 -0.81 -5.79 29.34
C GLU A 24 0.26 -6.25 28.33
N GLY A 25 1.48 -5.70 28.38
CA GLY A 25 2.61 -6.08 27.53
C GLY A 25 2.63 -5.40 26.15
N TYR A 26 1.81 -4.35 25.94
CA TYR A 26 1.91 -3.52 24.75
C TYR A 26 3.08 -2.56 24.89
N LEU A 27 3.91 -2.53 23.84
CA LEU A 27 4.88 -1.48 23.63
C LEU A 27 4.17 -0.32 22.95
N SER A 28 4.59 0.89 23.28
CA SER A 28 4.00 2.11 22.75
C SER A 28 5.07 3.18 22.63
N VAL A 29 4.79 4.21 21.83
CA VAL A 29 5.71 5.34 21.65
C VAL A 29 6.06 5.96 23.01
N ALA A 30 7.30 6.42 23.19
CA ALA A 30 7.78 7.09 24.39
C ALA A 30 6.83 8.16 24.92
N LYS A 31 6.80 8.34 26.25
CA LYS A 31 5.91 9.28 26.92
C LYS A 31 6.06 10.71 26.40
N GLU A 32 7.28 11.15 26.16
CA GLU A 32 7.62 12.47 25.64
C GLU A 32 7.01 12.70 24.24
N PHE A 33 6.99 11.69 23.38
CA PHE A 33 6.41 11.79 22.04
C PHE A 33 4.89 11.68 22.07
N LYS A 34 4.32 10.93 23.03
CA LYS A 34 2.86 10.88 23.26
C LYS A 34 2.32 12.25 23.65
N VAL A 35 3.01 12.96 24.56
CA VAL A 35 2.56 14.26 25.08
C VAL A 35 2.53 15.35 24.00
N ILE A 36 3.41 15.27 23.00
CA ILE A 36 3.48 16.28 21.92
C ILE A 36 2.65 15.91 20.68
N SER A 37 2.15 14.68 20.60
CA SER A 37 1.32 14.22 19.47
C SER A 37 0.00 14.98 19.41
N LYS A 38 -0.40 15.39 18.21
CA LYS A 38 -1.70 16.03 17.96
C LYS A 38 -2.82 15.01 17.79
N ALA A 39 -2.48 13.73 17.66
CA ALA A 39 -3.40 12.63 17.38
C ALA A 39 -3.04 11.38 18.21
N PRO A 40 -3.09 11.45 19.55
CA PRO A 40 -2.62 10.37 20.43
C PRO A 40 -3.35 9.05 20.22
N ASP A 41 -4.64 9.09 19.84
CA ASP A 41 -5.46 7.90 19.57
C ASP A 41 -4.97 7.08 18.37
N TYR A 42 -4.14 7.67 17.51
CA TYR A 42 -3.55 7.01 16.34
C TYR A 42 -2.12 6.55 16.55
N LEU A 43 -1.53 6.82 17.73
CA LEU A 43 -0.16 6.39 18.00
C LEU A 43 -0.07 4.85 17.97
N PRO A 44 0.97 4.32 17.35
CA PRO A 44 1.12 2.88 17.23
C PRO A 44 1.39 2.25 18.59
N THR A 45 0.74 1.11 18.80
CA THR A 45 1.05 0.14 19.84
C THR A 45 1.50 -1.18 19.18
N TRP A 46 2.35 -1.92 19.88
CA TRP A 46 2.88 -3.20 19.43
C TRP A 46 2.76 -4.25 20.52
N ASN A 47 1.97 -5.29 20.26
CA ASN A 47 1.89 -6.44 21.15
C ASN A 47 2.85 -7.55 20.69
N LYS A 48 3.89 -7.84 21.48
CA LYS A 48 4.87 -8.90 21.16
C LYS A 48 4.30 -10.32 21.29
N ALA A 49 3.27 -10.50 22.13
CA ALA A 49 2.61 -11.79 22.34
C ALA A 49 1.57 -12.10 21.26
N GLU A 50 1.12 -11.09 20.52
CA GLU A 50 0.13 -11.24 19.47
C GLU A 50 0.69 -12.01 18.27
N LYS A 51 -0.01 -13.07 17.89
CA LYS A 51 0.30 -13.93 16.76
C LYS A 51 -0.96 -14.19 15.94
N TYR A 52 -0.82 -14.12 14.63
CA TYR A 52 -1.86 -14.37 13.66
C TYR A 52 -1.46 -15.53 12.77
N GLU A 53 -2.44 -16.37 12.46
CA GLU A 53 -2.29 -17.42 11.46
C GLU A 53 -2.03 -16.83 10.06
N PRO A 54 -1.46 -17.63 9.14
CA PRO A 54 -1.40 -17.29 7.73
C PRO A 54 -2.77 -16.95 7.17
N LEU A 55 -2.83 -15.94 6.31
CA LEU A 55 -4.07 -15.58 5.62
C LEU A 55 -4.48 -16.72 4.70
N GLN A 56 -5.76 -17.10 4.77
CA GLN A 56 -6.35 -18.13 3.92
C GLN A 56 -7.03 -17.49 2.72
N PHE A 57 -7.11 -18.26 1.63
CA PHE A 57 -7.85 -17.86 0.45
C PHE A 57 -9.33 -17.60 0.79
N GLN A 58 -9.88 -16.52 0.24
CA GLN A 58 -11.28 -16.14 0.33
C GLN A 58 -11.74 -15.64 -1.04
N GLU A 59 -12.94 -16.03 -1.44
CA GLU A 59 -13.55 -15.44 -2.63
C GLU A 59 -13.70 -13.93 -2.44
N HIS A 60 -13.32 -13.16 -3.46
CA HIS A 60 -13.41 -11.71 -3.45
C HIS A 60 -14.29 -11.23 -4.60
N ILE A 61 -15.28 -10.41 -4.28
CA ILE A 61 -16.10 -9.69 -5.25
C ILE A 61 -15.83 -8.20 -5.05
N ASP A 62 -15.09 -7.62 -5.98
CA ASP A 62 -14.68 -6.23 -5.89
C ASP A 62 -15.87 -5.26 -5.92
N ALA A 63 -15.89 -4.31 -4.99
CA ALA A 63 -16.93 -3.30 -4.84
C ALA A 63 -17.17 -2.50 -6.15
N GLY A 64 -16.11 -2.18 -6.89
CA GLY A 64 -16.17 -1.47 -8.16
C GLY A 64 -16.89 -2.22 -9.28
N THR A 65 -17.06 -3.55 -9.18
CA THR A 65 -17.88 -4.32 -10.14
C THR A 65 -19.39 -4.11 -9.95
N LYS A 66 -19.80 -3.62 -8.77
CA LYS A 66 -21.21 -3.37 -8.40
C LYS A 66 -21.62 -1.92 -8.65
N ALA A 67 -20.65 -1.05 -8.93
CA ALA A 67 -20.84 0.38 -9.07
C ALA A 67 -21.65 0.78 -10.30
N ASP A 68 -22.42 1.87 -10.20
CA ASP A 68 -22.94 2.56 -11.37
C ASP A 68 -21.80 3.33 -12.07
N PRO A 69 -21.50 3.06 -13.36
CA PRO A 69 -20.43 3.74 -14.09
C PRO A 69 -20.58 5.27 -14.21
N ALA A 70 -21.78 5.81 -14.01
CA ALA A 70 -22.06 7.25 -14.01
C ALA A 70 -21.73 7.94 -12.68
N LEU A 71 -21.42 7.17 -11.63
CA LEU A 71 -21.01 7.65 -10.31
C LEU A 71 -22.00 8.62 -9.61
N PRO A 72 -23.33 8.41 -9.67
CA PRO A 72 -24.32 9.34 -9.12
C PRO A 72 -24.31 9.43 -7.58
N ASN A 73 -23.86 8.39 -6.87
CA ASN A 73 -23.83 8.34 -5.41
C ASN A 73 -22.52 8.88 -4.84
N LEU A 74 -21.41 8.73 -5.57
CA LEU A 74 -20.13 9.36 -5.25
C LEU A 74 -20.15 10.87 -5.53
N PHE A 75 -20.74 11.26 -6.66
CA PHE A 75 -20.87 12.65 -7.10
C PHE A 75 -22.34 13.07 -7.14
N ASN A 76 -22.97 13.11 -5.96
CA ASN A 76 -24.36 13.51 -5.82
C ASN A 76 -24.56 14.94 -6.38
N LYS A 77 -25.44 15.08 -7.38
CA LYS A 77 -25.78 16.37 -8.01
C LYS A 77 -26.37 17.40 -7.04
N GLY A 78 -26.84 16.97 -5.87
CA GLY A 78 -27.34 17.84 -4.81
C GLY A 78 -26.24 18.46 -3.92
N THR A 79 -25.01 17.97 -3.99
CA THR A 79 -23.86 18.48 -3.22
C THR A 79 -22.93 19.24 -4.15
N GLU A 80 -22.46 20.42 -3.73
CA GLU A 80 -21.43 21.14 -4.48
C GLU A 80 -20.09 20.40 -4.37
N PHE A 81 -19.54 19.96 -5.49
CA PHE A 81 -18.23 19.31 -5.55
C PHE A 81 -17.39 19.84 -6.70
N LYS A 82 -16.08 19.64 -6.60
CA LYS A 82 -15.12 19.98 -7.66
C LYS A 82 -14.11 18.85 -7.82
N THR A 83 -13.77 18.55 -9.08
CA THR A 83 -12.70 17.60 -9.41
C THR A 83 -11.59 18.28 -10.20
N LYS A 84 -10.35 17.84 -10.00
CA LYS A 84 -9.20 18.30 -10.78
C LYS A 84 -8.25 17.14 -11.02
N ASN A 85 -7.99 16.82 -12.29
CA ASN A 85 -7.02 15.77 -12.61
C ASN A 85 -5.60 16.22 -12.22
N ILE A 86 -4.87 15.34 -11.52
CA ILE A 86 -3.46 15.56 -11.14
C ILE A 86 -2.59 15.42 -12.39
N THR A 87 -2.81 14.34 -13.15
CA THR A 87 -2.27 14.16 -14.50
C THR A 87 -3.38 13.65 -15.43
N PRO A 88 -3.19 13.67 -16.77
CA PRO A 88 -4.22 13.22 -17.70
C PRO A 88 -4.73 11.79 -17.43
N LYS A 89 -3.81 10.84 -17.17
CA LYS A 89 -4.15 9.41 -17.03
C LYS A 89 -4.18 8.90 -15.59
N LEU A 90 -3.51 9.59 -14.67
CA LEU A 90 -3.34 9.15 -13.29
C LEU A 90 -3.67 10.27 -12.31
N GLY A 91 -4.52 9.97 -11.33
CA GLY A 91 -4.78 10.83 -10.19
C GLY A 91 -5.85 11.89 -10.40
N THR A 92 -6.73 12.06 -9.42
CA THR A 92 -7.72 13.15 -9.38
C THR A 92 -7.86 13.71 -7.96
N GLU A 93 -7.84 15.02 -7.80
CA GLU A 93 -8.23 15.69 -6.57
C GLU A 93 -9.75 15.91 -6.56
N VAL A 94 -10.38 15.66 -5.41
CA VAL A 94 -11.82 15.82 -5.17
C VAL A 94 -12.04 16.71 -3.96
N PHE A 95 -12.94 17.68 -4.12
CA PHE A 95 -13.37 18.64 -3.09
C PHE A 95 -14.89 18.55 -2.94
N GLY A 96 -15.41 18.72 -1.72
CA GLY A 96 -16.85 18.76 -1.43
C GLY A 96 -17.53 17.40 -1.23
N VAL A 97 -16.80 16.29 -1.36
CA VAL A 97 -17.31 14.93 -1.08
C VAL A 97 -16.69 14.43 0.22
N GLN A 98 -17.51 14.03 1.19
CA GLN A 98 -17.06 13.43 2.46
C GLN A 98 -17.14 11.91 2.40
N LEU A 99 -16.00 11.22 2.53
CA LEU A 99 -15.94 9.75 2.52
C LEU A 99 -16.78 9.12 3.64
N SER A 100 -16.93 9.82 4.76
CA SER A 100 -17.73 9.38 5.91
C SER A 100 -19.24 9.40 5.67
N GLN A 101 -19.70 10.07 4.60
CA GLN A 101 -21.12 10.21 4.26
C GLN A 101 -21.56 9.25 3.15
N LEU A 102 -20.63 8.49 2.57
CA LEU A 102 -20.95 7.54 1.51
C LEU A 102 -21.72 6.34 2.08
N ASP A 103 -22.85 6.05 1.45
CA ASP A 103 -23.56 4.78 1.62
C ASP A 103 -22.87 3.65 0.85
N SER A 104 -23.46 2.46 0.86
CA SER A 104 -22.87 1.29 0.18
C SER A 104 -22.70 1.52 -1.33
N ALA A 105 -23.66 2.17 -2.00
CA ALA A 105 -23.57 2.45 -3.44
C ALA A 105 -22.48 3.49 -3.75
N GLY A 106 -22.38 4.54 -2.93
CA GLY A 106 -21.31 5.53 -3.03
C GLY A 106 -19.92 4.92 -2.80
N LYS A 107 -19.80 3.94 -1.91
CA LYS A 107 -18.54 3.20 -1.69
C LYS A 107 -18.19 2.28 -2.87
N ASP A 108 -19.17 1.60 -3.47
CA ASP A 108 -18.94 0.82 -4.70
C ASP A 108 -18.44 1.73 -5.83
N GLU A 109 -19.07 2.89 -6.01
CA GLU A 109 -18.65 3.90 -6.99
C GLU A 109 -17.28 4.52 -6.68
N LEU A 110 -16.94 4.71 -5.41
CA LEU A 110 -15.60 5.09 -5.00
C LEU A 110 -14.56 4.06 -5.47
N ALA A 111 -14.80 2.77 -5.26
CA ALA A 111 -13.89 1.72 -5.71
C ALA A 111 -13.70 1.77 -7.24
N LEU A 112 -14.79 1.91 -8.01
CA LEU A 112 -14.71 2.03 -9.47
C LEU A 112 -13.95 3.29 -9.90
N PHE A 113 -14.21 4.43 -9.27
CA PHE A 113 -13.57 5.70 -9.61
C PHE A 113 -12.06 5.64 -9.33
N VAL A 114 -11.67 5.08 -8.17
CA VAL A 114 -10.28 4.87 -7.79
C VAL A 114 -9.59 3.89 -8.74
N ALA A 115 -10.22 2.78 -9.12
CA ALA A 115 -9.68 1.83 -10.10
C ALA A 115 -9.38 2.51 -11.47
N LYS A 116 -10.31 3.36 -11.94
CA LYS A 116 -10.16 4.12 -13.20
C LYS A 116 -9.11 5.24 -13.13
N ARG A 117 -8.85 5.80 -11.94
CA ARG A 117 -7.92 6.92 -11.77
C ARG A 117 -6.57 6.56 -11.16
N GLY A 118 -6.42 5.34 -10.65
CA GLY A 118 -5.23 4.87 -9.94
C GLY A 118 -5.12 5.44 -8.52
N LEU A 119 -5.23 6.75 -8.35
CA LEU A 119 -5.41 7.40 -7.04
C LEU A 119 -6.42 8.55 -7.08
N VAL A 120 -7.00 8.86 -5.93
CA VAL A 120 -7.90 9.98 -5.72
C VAL A 120 -7.54 10.67 -4.40
N VAL A 121 -7.34 11.98 -4.44
CA VAL A 121 -6.98 12.81 -3.28
C VAL A 121 -8.24 13.56 -2.84
N PHE A 122 -8.83 13.14 -1.73
CA PHE A 122 -9.97 13.81 -1.12
C PHE A 122 -9.48 14.87 -0.13
N ARG A 123 -9.86 16.12 -0.37
CA ARG A 123 -9.48 17.26 0.48
C ARG A 123 -10.54 17.53 1.54
N ASP A 124 -10.10 18.13 2.64
CA ASP A 124 -10.95 18.60 3.74
C ASP A 124 -11.93 17.53 4.29
N GLN A 125 -11.40 16.36 4.62
CA GLN A 125 -12.17 15.21 5.11
C GLN A 125 -12.34 15.22 6.63
N ASP A 126 -13.51 14.83 7.11
CA ASP A 126 -13.77 14.63 8.54
C ASP A 126 -13.36 13.23 9.06
N LEU A 127 -12.75 12.39 8.23
CA LEU A 127 -12.56 10.95 8.48
C LEU A 127 -11.70 10.66 9.73
N ALA A 128 -10.65 11.45 9.97
CA ALA A 128 -9.81 11.30 11.17
C ALA A 128 -10.61 11.57 12.46
N SER A 129 -11.55 12.52 12.43
CA SER A 129 -12.40 12.85 13.58
C SER A 129 -13.43 11.76 13.91
N LYS A 130 -13.76 10.88 12.96
CA LYS A 130 -14.67 9.73 13.20
C LYS A 130 -14.04 8.63 14.05
N GLY A 131 -12.73 8.63 14.18
CA GLY A 131 -11.97 7.68 14.99
C GLY A 131 -11.70 6.33 14.31
N PRO A 132 -10.79 5.53 14.89
CA PRO A 132 -10.37 4.23 14.37
C PRO A 132 -11.52 3.25 14.08
N ALA A 133 -12.49 3.12 14.99
CA ALA A 133 -13.60 2.18 14.84
C ALA A 133 -14.43 2.43 13.57
N PHE A 134 -14.72 3.71 13.26
CA PHE A 134 -15.44 4.08 12.05
C PHE A 134 -14.64 3.75 10.79
N GLN A 135 -13.33 4.00 10.80
CA GLN A 135 -12.44 3.73 9.67
C GLN A 135 -12.31 2.24 9.38
N THR A 136 -12.22 1.42 10.43
CA THR A 136 -12.28 -0.03 10.31
C THR A 136 -13.57 -0.46 9.63
N GLU A 137 -14.73 0.04 10.08
CA GLU A 137 -16.02 -0.31 9.47
C GLU A 137 -16.14 0.19 8.01
N LEU A 138 -15.68 1.40 7.72
CA LEU A 138 -15.62 1.92 6.36
C LEU A 138 -14.81 0.98 5.44
N GLY A 139 -13.65 0.53 5.91
CA GLY A 139 -12.75 -0.34 5.16
C GLY A 139 -13.33 -1.71 4.85
N ARG A 140 -14.14 -2.28 5.76
CA ARG A 140 -14.74 -3.62 5.59
C ARG A 140 -15.65 -3.73 4.37
N HIS A 141 -16.20 -2.61 3.88
CA HIS A 141 -16.98 -2.59 2.65
C HIS A 141 -16.19 -3.10 1.44
N PHE A 142 -14.89 -2.82 1.40
CA PHE A 142 -14.01 -3.15 0.27
C PHE A 142 -13.34 -4.52 0.39
N GLY A 143 -13.48 -5.21 1.54
CA GLY A 143 -12.91 -6.53 1.77
C GLY A 143 -12.43 -6.73 3.22
N PRO A 144 -12.03 -7.95 3.59
CA PRO A 144 -11.41 -8.23 4.87
C PRO A 144 -10.15 -7.38 5.07
N LEU A 145 -10.01 -6.72 6.20
CA LEU A 145 -8.87 -5.85 6.44
C LEU A 145 -7.61 -6.64 6.76
N HIS A 146 -6.50 -6.26 6.12
CA HIS A 146 -5.18 -6.83 6.37
C HIS A 146 -4.61 -6.31 7.69
N ILE A 147 -4.17 -7.22 8.56
CA ILE A 147 -3.37 -6.88 9.75
C ILE A 147 -1.89 -6.99 9.38
N HIS A 148 -1.19 -5.86 9.44
CA HIS A 148 0.21 -5.78 9.01
C HIS A 148 1.14 -6.59 9.95
N PRO A 149 2.03 -7.45 9.41
CA PRO A 149 2.80 -8.38 10.24
C PRO A 149 3.86 -7.69 11.11
N THR A 150 4.41 -6.57 10.67
CA THR A 150 5.57 -5.94 11.34
C THR A 150 5.32 -4.54 11.88
N SER A 151 4.14 -3.98 11.64
CA SER A 151 3.83 -2.59 12.02
C SER A 151 2.93 -2.53 13.25
N GLY A 152 2.95 -1.37 13.91
CA GLY A 152 2.04 -1.05 14.98
C GLY A 152 0.67 -0.64 14.45
N ALA A 153 -0.29 -0.61 15.35
CA ALA A 153 -1.67 -0.22 15.10
C ALA A 153 -2.19 0.64 16.27
N PRO A 154 -3.25 1.44 16.09
CA PRO A 154 -3.94 2.05 17.22
C PRO A 154 -4.39 0.94 18.20
N LYS A 155 -4.39 1.24 19.49
CA LYS A 155 -4.81 0.26 20.51
C LYS A 155 -6.23 -0.24 20.19
N ASP A 156 -6.45 -1.54 20.34
CA ASP A 156 -7.72 -2.24 20.07
C ASP A 156 -8.22 -2.20 18.60
N HIS A 157 -7.42 -1.69 17.66
CA HIS A 157 -7.76 -1.61 16.24
C HIS A 157 -6.63 -2.16 15.35
N PRO A 158 -6.28 -3.46 15.47
CA PRO A 158 -5.12 -4.06 14.80
C PRO A 158 -5.20 -4.02 13.26
N GLU A 159 -6.40 -3.83 12.69
CA GLU A 159 -6.62 -3.76 11.25
C GLU A 159 -6.21 -2.42 10.62
N LEU A 160 -5.92 -1.40 11.43
CA LEU A 160 -5.40 -0.12 10.94
C LEU A 160 -3.87 -0.14 11.00
N HIS A 161 -3.24 -0.02 9.84
CA HIS A 161 -1.79 0.04 9.74
C HIS A 161 -1.30 1.47 9.99
N VAL A 162 -0.46 1.66 11.00
CA VAL A 162 0.14 2.97 11.29
C VAL A 162 1.49 3.13 10.61
N VAL A 163 1.66 4.25 9.90
CA VAL A 163 2.93 4.73 9.35
C VAL A 163 3.36 5.95 10.18
N TYR A 164 4.32 5.76 11.08
CA TYR A 164 4.71 6.79 12.04
C TYR A 164 6.20 7.10 11.97
N ARG A 165 6.61 8.26 11.49
CA ARG A 165 8.00 8.75 11.57
C ARG A 165 8.16 9.63 12.80
N ARG A 166 9.16 9.30 13.64
CA ARG A 166 9.49 10.07 14.85
C ARG A 166 10.16 11.41 14.52
N PRO A 167 10.11 12.38 15.43
CA PRO A 167 10.76 13.69 15.25
C PRO A 167 12.30 13.64 15.42
N ASP A 168 12.84 12.58 16.03
CA ASP A 168 14.27 12.41 16.37
C ASP A 168 15.07 11.59 15.34
N VAL A 169 14.51 11.36 14.15
CA VAL A 169 15.13 10.54 13.11
C VAL A 169 16.45 11.16 12.65
N LYS A 170 17.52 10.37 12.75
CA LYS A 170 18.89 10.73 12.31
C LYS A 170 18.96 10.93 10.79
N ASP A 171 20.06 11.54 10.33
CA ASP A 171 20.32 11.81 8.92
C ASP A 171 20.12 10.57 8.04
N LEU A 172 19.04 10.58 7.24
CA LEU A 172 18.65 9.46 6.39
C LEU A 172 19.53 9.35 5.14
N PHE A 173 20.32 10.38 4.84
CA PHE A 173 21.18 10.47 3.66
C PHE A 173 22.66 10.24 4.00
N GLU A 174 23.01 9.95 5.26
CA GLU A 174 24.38 9.68 5.72
C GLU A 174 25.10 8.62 4.85
N HIS A 175 24.35 7.62 4.37
CA HIS A 175 24.88 6.51 3.57
C HIS A 175 24.10 6.25 2.27
N ARG A 176 23.20 7.16 1.87
CA ARG A 176 22.32 6.97 0.71
C ARG A 176 22.09 8.27 -0.03
N ASN A 177 22.11 8.19 -1.36
CA ASN A 177 21.82 9.35 -2.21
C ASN A 177 20.31 9.63 -2.35
N ASN A 178 19.47 8.62 -2.14
CA ASN A 178 18.01 8.75 -2.14
C ASN A 178 17.36 7.58 -1.39
N LEU A 179 16.07 7.72 -1.10
CA LEU A 179 15.25 6.75 -0.36
C LEU A 179 14.03 6.29 -1.18
N VAL A 180 14.01 6.57 -2.48
CA VAL A 180 12.89 6.23 -3.36
C VAL A 180 12.79 4.71 -3.46
N GLY A 181 11.61 4.19 -3.16
CA GLY A 181 11.32 2.75 -3.18
C GLY A 181 9.88 2.54 -3.61
N PHE A 182 9.65 2.47 -4.92
CA PHE A 182 8.33 2.22 -5.48
C PHE A 182 7.88 0.80 -5.17
N HIS A 183 6.75 0.69 -4.47
CA HIS A 183 6.12 -0.58 -4.14
C HIS A 183 4.60 -0.54 -4.20
N SER A 184 4.02 -1.71 -4.50
CA SER A 184 2.63 -2.01 -4.18
C SER A 184 2.64 -2.69 -2.82
N ASP A 185 1.66 -2.38 -2.00
CA ASP A 185 1.58 -2.87 -0.64
C ASP A 185 1.40 -4.39 -0.62
N VAL A 186 2.15 -5.06 0.28
CA VAL A 186 1.89 -6.44 0.72
C VAL A 186 1.72 -7.46 -0.42
N THR A 187 2.38 -7.24 -1.56
CA THR A 187 2.29 -8.14 -2.74
C THR A 187 2.84 -9.55 -2.51
N TYR A 188 3.44 -9.83 -1.34
CA TYR A 188 3.82 -11.18 -0.93
C TYR A 188 2.65 -11.99 -0.38
N GLU A 189 1.53 -11.36 -0.02
CA GLU A 189 0.33 -12.04 0.46
C GLU A 189 -0.38 -12.77 -0.68
N LEU A 190 -1.07 -13.86 -0.36
CA LEU A 190 -1.85 -14.61 -1.36
C LEU A 190 -2.90 -13.73 -2.05
N GLN A 191 -3.52 -12.85 -1.26
CA GLN A 191 -4.50 -11.85 -1.67
C GLN A 191 -4.05 -10.47 -1.20
N PRO A 192 -3.25 -9.76 -2.02
CA PRO A 192 -2.79 -8.40 -1.71
C PRO A 192 -3.97 -7.41 -1.63
N PRO A 193 -3.75 -6.21 -1.04
CA PRO A 193 -4.79 -5.20 -0.94
C PRO A 193 -5.26 -4.64 -2.29
N GLY A 194 -6.50 -4.14 -2.30
CA GLY A 194 -7.14 -3.41 -3.40
C GLY A 194 -7.26 -1.92 -3.12
N THR A 195 -8.49 -1.43 -2.94
CA THR A 195 -8.81 -0.03 -2.62
C THR A 195 -8.25 0.35 -1.25
N THR A 196 -7.12 1.06 -1.24
CA THR A 196 -6.34 1.36 -0.03
C THR A 196 -6.45 2.84 0.32
N PHE A 197 -6.60 3.16 1.60
CA PHE A 197 -6.78 4.52 2.10
C PHE A 197 -5.60 4.89 2.98
N LEU A 198 -5.09 6.12 2.86
CA LEU A 198 -4.10 6.68 3.77
C LEU A 198 -4.49 8.11 4.12
N ALA A 199 -4.43 8.42 5.41
CA ALA A 199 -4.60 9.78 5.91
C ALA A 199 -3.43 10.14 6.81
N VAL A 200 -2.81 11.30 6.55
CA VAL A 200 -1.79 11.88 7.43
C VAL A 200 -2.53 12.74 8.46
N VAL A 201 -2.48 12.31 9.72
CA VAL A 201 -3.14 13.01 10.85
C VAL A 201 -2.19 13.98 11.55
N GLU A 202 -0.88 13.76 11.41
CA GLU A 202 0.18 14.67 11.85
C GLU A 202 1.32 14.60 10.83
N GLY A 203 1.89 15.74 10.45
CA GLY A 203 2.96 15.80 9.47
C GLY A 203 3.53 17.21 9.33
N PRO A 204 4.65 17.35 8.61
CA PRO A 204 5.25 18.66 8.35
C PRO A 204 4.34 19.52 7.46
N GLU A 205 4.49 20.84 7.55
CA GLU A 205 3.78 21.79 6.67
C GLU A 205 4.16 21.60 5.19
N SER A 206 5.41 21.21 4.93
CA SER A 206 5.93 20.93 3.59
C SER A 206 6.84 19.70 3.62
N GLY A 207 6.74 18.87 2.58
CA GLY A 207 7.45 17.60 2.47
C GLY A 207 6.63 16.42 3.00
N GLY A 208 7.15 15.20 2.85
CA GLY A 208 6.42 14.00 3.29
C GLY A 208 5.36 13.51 2.31
N ASP A 209 5.42 14.00 1.07
CA ASP A 209 4.53 13.64 -0.03
C ASP A 209 4.64 12.15 -0.41
N THR A 210 3.70 11.70 -1.24
CA THR A 210 3.71 10.34 -1.76
C THR A 210 3.72 10.37 -3.28
N LEU A 211 4.73 9.74 -3.88
CA LEU A 211 4.79 9.52 -5.33
C LEU A 211 4.04 8.24 -5.68
N PHE A 212 3.35 8.25 -6.81
CA PHE A 212 2.67 7.11 -7.40
C PHE A 212 3.12 6.95 -8.85
N ALA A 213 3.21 5.70 -9.33
CA ALA A 213 3.51 5.37 -10.72
C ALA A 213 2.45 4.38 -11.24
N ASP A 214 1.93 4.63 -12.45
CA ASP A 214 0.90 3.81 -13.09
C ASP A 214 1.50 2.58 -13.78
N THR A 215 1.27 1.38 -13.24
CA THR A 215 1.81 0.14 -13.82
C THR A 215 0.97 -0.41 -14.98
N VAL A 216 -0.25 0.11 -15.20
CA VAL A 216 -1.02 -0.11 -16.44
C VAL A 216 -0.38 0.66 -17.58
N GLU A 217 -0.10 1.96 -17.38
CA GLU A 217 0.57 2.77 -18.40
C GLU A 217 1.99 2.27 -18.68
N ALA A 218 2.70 1.80 -17.65
CA ALA A 218 4.01 1.16 -17.83
C ALA A 218 3.93 -0.05 -18.77
N TYR A 219 2.90 -0.91 -18.63
CA TYR A 219 2.65 -2.05 -19.51
C TYR A 219 2.28 -1.61 -20.94
N ASN A 220 1.35 -0.66 -21.06
CA ASN A 220 0.84 -0.18 -22.36
C ASN A 220 1.93 0.44 -23.24
N ARG A 221 3.00 0.97 -22.65
CA ARG A 221 4.14 1.57 -23.37
C ARG A 221 5.19 0.57 -23.84
N LEU A 222 5.14 -0.67 -23.36
CA LEU A 222 6.01 -1.73 -23.88
C LEU A 222 5.62 -2.04 -25.34
N SER A 223 6.61 -2.41 -26.16
CA SER A 223 6.30 -2.83 -27.53
C SER A 223 5.42 -4.09 -27.52
N PRO A 224 4.57 -4.32 -28.55
CA PRO A 224 3.74 -5.53 -28.61
C PRO A 224 4.52 -6.84 -28.47
N GLU A 225 5.75 -6.90 -29.00
CA GLU A 225 6.61 -8.09 -28.86
C GLU A 225 7.10 -8.26 -27.41
N PHE A 226 7.39 -7.17 -26.71
CA PHE A 226 7.77 -7.25 -25.31
C PHE A 226 6.56 -7.62 -24.44
N GLN A 227 5.37 -7.08 -24.72
CA GLN A 227 4.14 -7.48 -24.05
C GLN A 227 3.89 -8.99 -24.18
N LYS A 228 4.00 -9.56 -25.39
CA LYS A 228 3.90 -11.01 -25.63
C LYS A 228 4.93 -11.81 -24.83
N ARG A 229 6.18 -11.31 -24.76
CA ARG A 229 7.25 -11.98 -24.03
C ARG A 229 7.00 -12.08 -22.52
N LEU A 230 6.22 -11.14 -21.97
CA LEU A 230 5.88 -11.12 -20.55
C LEU A 230 4.69 -12.03 -20.20
N GLU A 231 3.93 -12.50 -21.19
CA GLU A 231 2.77 -13.36 -20.96
C GLU A 231 3.20 -14.73 -20.42
N GLY A 232 2.49 -15.21 -19.40
CA GLY A 232 2.79 -16.49 -18.74
C GLY A 232 3.98 -16.46 -17.77
N LEU A 233 4.73 -15.36 -17.67
CA LEU A 233 5.77 -15.22 -16.65
C LEU A 233 5.15 -14.93 -15.28
N HIS A 234 5.76 -15.48 -14.24
CA HIS A 234 5.39 -15.26 -12.85
C HIS A 234 6.57 -14.75 -12.04
N VAL A 235 6.25 -14.01 -10.98
CA VAL A 235 7.21 -13.41 -10.07
C VAL A 235 6.99 -13.95 -8.67
N LEU A 236 8.09 -14.33 -8.00
CA LEU A 236 8.11 -14.62 -6.57
C LEU A 236 8.12 -13.31 -5.78
N HIS A 237 7.12 -13.12 -4.92
CA HIS A 237 7.04 -12.02 -3.97
C HIS A 237 7.30 -12.52 -2.55
N SER A 238 8.14 -11.81 -1.78
CA SER A 238 8.66 -12.29 -0.49
C SER A 238 8.52 -11.29 0.65
N ALA A 239 8.01 -11.75 1.79
CA ALA A 239 7.99 -11.01 3.06
C ALA A 239 9.25 -11.23 3.92
N VAL A 240 10.11 -12.20 3.56
CA VAL A 240 11.21 -12.67 4.41
C VAL A 240 12.16 -11.55 4.80
N GLU A 241 12.54 -10.68 3.85
CA GLU A 241 13.45 -9.57 4.11
C GLU A 241 12.81 -8.50 5.02
N GLN A 242 11.50 -8.25 4.88
CA GLN A 242 10.78 -7.34 5.77
C GLN A 242 10.75 -7.89 7.21
N ALA A 243 10.42 -9.18 7.37
CA ALA A 243 10.39 -9.82 8.68
C ALA A 243 11.78 -9.86 9.33
N ASN A 244 12.82 -10.23 8.57
CA ASN A 244 14.20 -10.24 9.05
C ASN A 244 14.69 -8.85 9.41
N PHE A 245 14.33 -7.83 8.62
CA PHE A 245 14.62 -6.45 8.93
C PHE A 245 13.91 -5.99 10.22
N SER A 246 12.63 -6.35 10.41
CA SER A 246 11.92 -6.07 11.66
C SER A 246 12.63 -6.72 12.86
N ARG A 247 12.91 -8.03 12.80
CA ARG A 247 13.61 -8.78 13.85
C ARG A 247 14.98 -8.17 14.19
N LYS A 248 15.78 -7.85 13.16
CA LYS A 248 17.12 -7.26 13.33
C LYS A 248 17.07 -5.92 14.06
N ASN A 249 15.99 -5.15 13.89
CA ASN A 249 15.79 -3.87 14.56
C ASN A 249 15.03 -4.00 15.90
N GLY A 250 14.75 -5.23 16.36
CA GLY A 250 14.03 -5.51 17.62
C GLY A 250 12.50 -5.44 17.52
N GLY A 251 11.97 -5.26 16.32
CA GLY A 251 10.54 -5.09 16.05
C GLY A 251 9.73 -6.38 16.15
N VAL A 252 8.42 -6.22 16.00
CA VAL A 252 7.47 -7.35 16.03
C VAL A 252 7.39 -8.06 14.68
N VAL A 253 7.09 -9.36 14.75
CA VAL A 253 6.64 -10.16 13.62
C VAL A 253 5.44 -10.96 14.11
N LYS A 254 4.24 -10.47 13.81
CA LYS A 254 2.95 -10.98 14.31
C LYS A 254 2.40 -12.12 13.45
N ARG A 255 2.90 -12.32 12.24
CA ARG A 255 2.58 -13.43 11.33
C ARG A 255 3.89 -13.91 10.70
N ASP A 256 4.03 -15.22 10.51
CA ASP A 256 5.21 -15.75 9.83
C ASP A 256 5.30 -15.23 8.39
N PRO A 257 6.52 -14.91 7.91
CA PRO A 257 6.68 -14.38 6.56
C PRO A 257 6.27 -15.42 5.53
N VAL A 258 5.48 -14.99 4.55
CA VAL A 258 5.04 -15.81 3.42
C VAL A 258 5.74 -15.40 2.14
N GLN A 259 5.74 -16.31 1.17
CA GLN A 259 6.15 -16.04 -0.19
C GLN A 259 5.10 -16.59 -1.15
N ASN A 260 4.70 -15.80 -2.13
CA ASN A 260 3.69 -16.18 -3.11
C ASN A 260 4.16 -15.87 -4.53
N ILE A 261 3.74 -16.72 -5.46
CA ILE A 261 4.01 -16.55 -6.88
C ILE A 261 2.76 -15.91 -7.51
N HIS A 262 2.98 -14.76 -8.15
CA HIS A 262 1.95 -13.98 -8.84
C HIS A 262 2.32 -13.81 -10.31
N PRO A 263 1.35 -13.62 -11.22
CA PRO A 263 1.67 -13.33 -12.62
C PRO A 263 2.44 -12.00 -12.72
N LEU A 264 3.46 -11.94 -13.56
CA LEU A 264 4.23 -10.71 -13.83
C LEU A 264 3.34 -9.63 -14.43
N VAL A 265 2.42 -10.04 -15.29
CA VAL A 265 1.35 -9.19 -15.83
C VAL A 265 0.04 -9.66 -15.24
N ARG A 266 -0.63 -8.81 -14.46
CA ARG A 266 -1.97 -9.09 -13.95
C ARG A 266 -3.03 -8.41 -14.80
N THR A 267 -4.27 -8.90 -14.76
CA THR A 267 -5.45 -8.20 -15.28
C THR A 267 -6.28 -7.65 -14.12
N HIS A 268 -6.68 -6.39 -14.20
CA HIS A 268 -7.52 -5.74 -13.19
C HIS A 268 -8.96 -6.27 -13.28
N PRO A 269 -9.57 -6.80 -12.19
CA PRO A 269 -10.88 -7.45 -12.27
C PRO A 269 -12.01 -6.48 -12.66
N VAL A 270 -11.91 -5.21 -12.25
CA VAL A 270 -12.90 -4.18 -12.57
C VAL A 270 -12.70 -3.56 -13.95
N THR A 271 -11.48 -3.08 -14.27
CA THR A 271 -11.24 -2.31 -15.50
C THR A 271 -10.87 -3.19 -16.70
N GLY A 272 -10.47 -4.44 -16.48
CA GLY A 272 -9.95 -5.32 -17.53
C GLY A 272 -8.56 -4.93 -18.05
N GLU A 273 -7.93 -3.91 -17.47
CA GLU A 273 -6.62 -3.43 -17.90
C GLU A 273 -5.51 -4.36 -17.42
N LYS A 274 -4.49 -4.53 -18.26
CA LYS A 274 -3.27 -5.26 -17.91
C LYS A 274 -2.28 -4.32 -17.22
N ALA A 275 -1.66 -4.80 -16.14
CA ALA A 275 -0.70 -4.03 -15.35
C ALA A 275 0.54 -4.87 -15.04
N LEU A 276 1.72 -4.24 -15.01
CA LEU A 276 2.91 -4.87 -14.44
C LEU A 276 2.73 -5.04 -12.92
N PHE A 277 2.84 -6.27 -12.42
CA PHE A 277 2.71 -6.60 -11.00
C PHE A 277 4.08 -6.92 -10.39
N ILE A 278 4.94 -5.91 -10.38
CA ILE A 278 6.30 -6.01 -9.84
C ILE A 278 6.60 -4.78 -8.99
N ASN A 279 7.54 -4.91 -8.06
CA ASN A 279 8.08 -3.80 -7.30
C ASN A 279 9.41 -4.12 -6.63
N SER A 280 10.18 -3.09 -6.28
CA SER A 280 11.46 -3.26 -5.58
C SER A 280 11.31 -3.75 -4.15
N GLY A 281 10.15 -3.51 -3.53
CA GLY A 281 9.85 -3.96 -2.18
C GLY A 281 9.86 -5.49 -2.08
N PHE A 282 9.14 -6.20 -2.94
CA PHE A 282 8.79 -7.59 -2.69
C PHE A 282 9.10 -8.55 -3.83
N SER A 283 9.27 -8.09 -5.07
CA SER A 283 9.64 -8.97 -6.19
C SER A 283 11.08 -9.46 -6.06
N ARG A 284 11.30 -10.76 -6.26
CA ARG A 284 12.62 -11.41 -6.13
C ARG A 284 13.10 -12.10 -7.40
N LYS A 285 12.24 -12.91 -8.01
CA LYS A 285 12.64 -13.78 -9.10
C LYS A 285 11.51 -14.00 -10.08
N ILE A 286 11.80 -13.96 -11.38
CA ILE A 286 10.91 -14.47 -12.42
C ILE A 286 11.09 -15.98 -12.48
N VAL A 287 10.04 -16.73 -12.17
CA VAL A 287 10.10 -18.16 -11.85
C VAL A 287 10.57 -18.99 -13.04
N GLU A 288 10.13 -18.61 -14.25
CA GLU A 288 10.40 -19.33 -15.50
C GLU A 288 11.79 -19.04 -16.09
N LEU A 289 12.56 -18.12 -15.51
CA LEU A 289 13.85 -17.68 -16.05
C LEU A 289 15.02 -18.10 -15.16
N LYS A 290 16.22 -18.18 -15.75
CA LYS A 290 17.47 -18.30 -14.98
C LYS A 290 17.72 -17.03 -14.17
N GLU A 291 18.60 -17.11 -13.19
CA GLU A 291 18.89 -16.00 -12.28
C GLU A 291 19.32 -14.72 -13.02
N GLU A 292 20.30 -14.82 -13.92
CA GLU A 292 20.81 -13.66 -14.65
C GLU A 292 19.77 -13.08 -15.62
N GLU A 293 18.93 -13.94 -16.22
CA GLU A 293 17.84 -13.54 -17.11
C GLU A 293 16.72 -12.83 -16.33
N SER A 294 16.35 -13.38 -15.18
CA SER A 294 15.38 -12.81 -14.24
C SER A 294 15.85 -11.45 -13.74
N ASP A 295 17.09 -11.35 -13.25
CA ASP A 295 17.67 -10.12 -12.75
C ASP A 295 17.70 -9.03 -13.81
N TYR A 296 18.12 -9.37 -15.03
CA TYR A 296 18.18 -8.42 -16.14
C TYR A 296 16.78 -7.90 -16.49
N LEU A 297 15.81 -8.80 -16.64
CA LEU A 297 14.45 -8.43 -17.01
C LEU A 297 13.73 -7.64 -15.90
N LEU A 298 13.84 -8.07 -14.63
CA LEU A 298 13.28 -7.33 -13.49
C LEU A 298 13.91 -5.95 -13.36
N THR A 299 15.23 -5.84 -13.48
CA THR A 299 15.92 -4.55 -13.42
C THR A 299 15.45 -3.61 -14.53
N PHE A 300 15.32 -4.11 -15.75
CA PHE A 300 14.78 -3.32 -16.87
C PHE A 300 13.37 -2.80 -16.58
N LEU A 301 12.46 -3.68 -16.16
CA LEU A 301 11.06 -3.32 -15.90
C LEU A 301 10.91 -2.37 -14.69
N LEU A 302 11.66 -2.59 -13.62
CA LEU A 302 11.68 -1.70 -12.45
C LEU A 302 12.23 -0.32 -12.81
N ASN A 303 13.30 -0.25 -13.61
CA ASN A 303 13.84 1.01 -14.09
C ASN A 303 12.86 1.76 -15.01
N HIS A 304 12.11 1.03 -15.84
CA HIS A 304 11.05 1.61 -16.66
C HIS A 304 9.98 2.29 -15.79
N ILE A 305 9.52 1.64 -14.72
CA ILE A 305 8.54 2.23 -13.78
C ILE A 305 9.16 3.42 -13.02
N ASN A 306 10.35 3.25 -12.45
CA ASN A 306 10.97 4.23 -11.56
C ASN A 306 11.37 5.53 -12.28
N ASN A 307 11.84 5.43 -13.54
CA ASN A 307 12.40 6.56 -14.27
C ASN A 307 11.39 7.23 -15.24
N SER A 308 10.20 6.64 -15.43
CA SER A 308 9.17 7.23 -16.29
C SER A 308 8.33 8.26 -15.53
N HIS A 309 8.85 9.48 -15.39
CA HIS A 309 8.15 10.56 -14.68
C HIS A 309 6.80 10.95 -15.31
N ASP A 310 6.62 10.68 -16.59
CA ASP A 310 5.42 10.93 -17.39
C ASP A 310 4.32 9.87 -17.24
N LEU A 311 4.50 8.88 -16.35
CA LEU A 311 3.43 8.01 -15.83
C LEU A 311 3.24 8.15 -14.32
N GLN A 312 3.89 9.15 -13.70
CA GLN A 312 3.87 9.36 -12.25
C GLN A 312 2.96 10.51 -11.84
N ALA A 313 2.46 10.45 -10.61
CA ALA A 313 1.72 11.51 -9.94
C ALA A 313 2.27 11.71 -8.53
N ARG A 314 2.22 12.96 -8.02
CA ARG A 314 2.60 13.30 -6.64
C ARG A 314 1.36 13.72 -5.87
N ALA A 315 1.02 12.98 -4.81
CA ALA A 315 -0.01 13.39 -3.87
C ALA A 315 0.63 14.24 -2.78
N LYS A 316 0.23 15.52 -2.73
CA LYS A 316 0.65 16.46 -1.69
C LYS A 316 -0.23 16.36 -0.47
N TRP A 317 0.37 16.25 0.71
CA TRP A 317 -0.39 16.23 1.96
C TRP A 317 -0.76 17.64 2.40
N GLU A 318 -2.04 17.83 2.68
CA GLU A 318 -2.58 19.00 3.37
C GLU A 318 -3.40 18.49 4.56
N ALA A 319 -3.70 19.36 5.52
CA ALA A 319 -4.58 19.01 6.65
C ALA A 319 -5.88 18.36 6.14
N ASN A 320 -6.35 17.34 6.85
CA ASN A 320 -7.59 16.62 6.53
C ASN A 320 -7.60 16.00 5.11
N THR A 321 -6.45 15.70 4.52
CA THR A 321 -6.38 14.98 3.23
C THR A 321 -6.46 13.47 3.45
N VAL A 322 -7.31 12.80 2.67
CA VAL A 322 -7.32 11.34 2.54
C VAL A 322 -6.99 10.98 1.11
N VAL A 323 -5.97 10.15 0.92
CA VAL A 323 -5.63 9.59 -0.40
C VAL A 323 -6.16 8.17 -0.47
N VAL A 324 -6.94 7.87 -1.50
CA VAL A 324 -7.42 6.53 -1.81
C VAL A 324 -6.77 6.08 -3.12
N TRP A 325 -6.14 4.92 -3.16
CA TRP A 325 -5.54 4.38 -4.39
C TRP A 325 -5.92 2.93 -4.63
N ASP A 326 -5.81 2.52 -5.88
CA ASP A 326 -5.95 1.12 -6.28
C ASP A 326 -4.58 0.45 -6.26
N ASN A 327 -4.30 -0.31 -5.20
CA ASN A 327 -3.02 -0.99 -4.99
C ASN A 327 -2.70 -2.05 -6.05
N ARG A 328 -3.67 -2.39 -6.92
CA ARG A 328 -3.52 -3.32 -8.05
C ARG A 328 -3.04 -2.62 -9.33
N ARG A 329 -3.13 -1.29 -9.39
CA ARG A 329 -2.74 -0.48 -10.55
C ARG A 329 -1.51 0.40 -10.31
N VAL A 330 -1.29 0.84 -9.08
CA VAL A 330 -0.19 1.77 -8.78
C VAL A 330 0.86 1.13 -7.88
N VAL A 331 2.10 1.54 -8.10
CA VAL A 331 3.15 1.46 -7.07
C VAL A 331 3.39 2.85 -6.51
N HIS A 332 3.87 2.95 -5.28
CA HIS A 332 4.07 4.22 -4.61
C HIS A 332 5.36 4.26 -3.79
N SER A 333 5.87 5.46 -3.54
CA SER A 333 7.03 5.70 -2.69
C SER A 333 6.74 6.84 -1.74
N ALA A 334 7.04 6.64 -0.46
CA ALA A 334 7.13 7.73 0.50
C ALA A 334 8.31 8.63 0.12
N ILE A 335 8.14 9.94 0.31
CA ILE A 335 9.20 10.93 0.15
C ILE A 335 9.56 11.46 1.53
N LEU A 336 10.84 11.40 1.87
CA LEU A 336 11.38 11.84 3.16
C LEU A 336 12.25 13.08 2.92
N ASP A 337 11.60 14.19 2.56
CA ASP A 337 12.19 15.44 2.08
C ASP A 337 11.89 16.66 2.98
N TRP A 338 11.88 16.46 4.30
CA TRP A 338 11.72 17.54 5.27
C TRP A 338 12.79 17.51 6.35
N ASP A 339 13.30 18.70 6.69
CA ASP A 339 14.40 18.90 7.65
C ASP A 339 13.89 19.40 9.03
N THR A 340 12.57 19.47 9.21
CA THR A 340 11.96 19.85 10.49
C THR A 340 11.90 18.66 11.44
N SER A 341 12.00 18.93 12.75
CA SER A 341 11.84 17.94 13.82
C SER A 341 10.37 17.59 14.09
N GLU A 342 9.58 17.45 13.04
CA GLU A 342 8.17 17.11 13.12
C GLU A 342 7.96 15.61 12.91
N ALA A 343 7.07 15.03 13.71
CA ALA A 343 6.61 13.68 13.49
C ALA A 343 5.72 13.63 12.23
N ARG A 344 5.65 12.46 11.60
CA ARG A 344 4.67 12.18 10.56
C ARG A 344 3.89 10.94 10.94
N LEU A 345 2.64 11.13 11.35
CA LEU A 345 1.72 10.07 11.75
C LEU A 345 0.62 9.92 10.70
N ALA A 346 0.48 8.72 10.17
CA ALA A 346 -0.59 8.36 9.25
C ALA A 346 -1.20 7.01 9.64
N TYR A 347 -2.49 6.85 9.38
CA TYR A 347 -3.15 5.56 9.43
C TYR A 347 -3.54 5.12 8.02
N ARG A 348 -3.48 3.80 7.79
CA ARG A 348 -3.79 3.17 6.53
C ARG A 348 -4.86 2.10 6.72
N ILE A 349 -5.87 2.13 5.86
CA ILE A 349 -6.91 1.09 5.76
C ILE A 349 -6.55 0.24 4.55
N THR A 350 -6.29 -1.05 4.76
CA THR A 350 -5.80 -1.99 3.73
C THR A 350 -6.75 -3.18 3.55
N PRO A 351 -7.87 -3.02 2.84
CA PRO A 351 -8.77 -4.12 2.48
C PRO A 351 -8.08 -5.08 1.50
N GLN A 352 -8.09 -6.37 1.83
CA GLN A 352 -7.64 -7.44 0.94
C GLN A 352 -8.55 -7.57 -0.27
N ALA A 353 -7.96 -7.87 -1.43
CA ALA A 353 -8.67 -7.99 -2.69
C ALA A 353 -8.56 -9.41 -3.27
N GLU A 354 -8.78 -9.56 -4.57
CA GLU A 354 -8.64 -10.83 -5.26
C GLU A 354 -7.20 -11.32 -5.32
N ARG A 355 -7.01 -12.64 -5.47
CA ARG A 355 -5.72 -13.18 -5.88
C ARG A 355 -5.38 -12.64 -7.28
N PRO A 356 -4.18 -12.06 -7.52
CA PRO A 356 -3.80 -11.58 -8.84
C PRO A 356 -3.80 -12.71 -9.88
N VAL A 357 -4.48 -12.48 -11.00
CA VAL A 357 -4.57 -13.42 -12.14
C VAL A 357 -4.19 -12.74 -13.44
N TYR A 358 -3.71 -13.52 -14.41
CA TYR A 358 -3.51 -13.05 -15.78
C TYR A 358 -4.82 -13.10 -16.57
N ASP A 359 -5.57 -14.21 -16.51
CA ASP A 359 -6.87 -14.39 -17.15
C ASP A 359 -7.99 -14.23 -16.13
N LEU A 360 -9.00 -13.41 -16.44
CA LEU A 360 -10.12 -13.13 -15.54
C LEU A 360 -10.99 -14.37 -15.28
N LYS A 361 -10.95 -15.39 -16.15
CA LYS A 361 -11.65 -16.66 -15.90
C LYS A 361 -11.10 -17.42 -14.69
N ASP A 362 -9.86 -17.12 -14.31
CA ASP A 362 -9.17 -17.77 -13.18
C ASP A 362 -9.47 -17.04 -11.85
N LEU A 363 -10.20 -15.92 -11.88
CA LEU A 363 -10.63 -15.21 -10.66
C LEU A 363 -11.37 -16.16 -9.71
N ASN A 364 -11.10 -15.99 -8.42
CA ASN A 364 -11.67 -16.81 -7.35
C ASN A 364 -11.45 -18.32 -7.49
N THR A 365 -10.51 -18.75 -8.34
CA THR A 365 -10.08 -20.16 -8.35
C THR A 365 -9.19 -20.40 -7.12
N PRO A 366 -9.57 -21.31 -6.20
CA PRO A 366 -8.76 -21.68 -5.05
C PRO A 366 -7.62 -22.58 -5.54
N ASP A 367 -6.67 -22.02 -6.28
CA ASP A 367 -5.57 -22.81 -6.80
C ASP A 367 -4.54 -23.04 -5.69
N GLU A 368 -4.62 -24.23 -5.09
CA GLU A 368 -3.79 -24.75 -4.00
C GLU A 368 -2.29 -24.87 -4.36
N ASN A 369 -1.91 -24.60 -5.62
CA ASN A 369 -0.62 -25.01 -6.18
C ASN A 369 0.35 -23.90 -6.62
N LYS A 370 0.47 -22.80 -5.85
CA LYS A 370 1.58 -21.83 -6.06
C LYS A 370 2.20 -21.26 -4.78
N LEU A 371 2.07 -21.93 -3.65
CA LEU A 371 3.01 -21.72 -2.54
C LEU A 371 4.39 -22.15 -3.06
N TYR A 372 5.33 -21.21 -3.11
CA TYR A 372 6.70 -21.53 -3.48
C TYR A 372 7.25 -22.58 -2.49
N LYS A 373 7.53 -23.80 -2.98
CA LYS A 373 8.10 -24.90 -2.18
C LYS A 373 9.63 -24.99 -2.30
N GLY A 374 10.27 -24.00 -2.92
CA GLY A 374 11.72 -23.93 -3.00
C GLY A 374 12.34 -23.42 -1.70
N PRO A 375 13.67 -23.49 -1.55
CA PRO A 375 14.35 -22.89 -0.40
C PRO A 375 14.09 -21.38 -0.38
N ASP A 376 13.95 -20.79 0.82
CA ASP A 376 13.83 -19.34 0.99
C ASP A 376 14.82 -18.62 0.08
N TYR A 377 14.34 -17.61 -0.64
CA TYR A 377 15.21 -16.74 -1.43
C TYR A 377 16.18 -16.04 -0.46
N GLN A 378 17.47 -16.38 -0.53
CA GLN A 378 18.50 -15.88 0.39
C GLN A 378 19.00 -14.49 0.04
#